data_AF-A0A4P2Q621-F1
#
_entry.id   AF-A0A4P2Q621-F1
#
_cell.length_a   1.000
_cell.length_b   1.000
_cell.length_c   1.000
_cell.angle_alpha   90.00
_cell.angle_beta   90.00
_cell.angle_gamma   90.00
#
_symmetry.space_group_name_H-M   'P 1'
#
loop_
_entity.id
_entity.type
_entity.pdbx_description
1 polymer ?
#
loop_
_entity_poly.entity_id
_entity_poly.type
_entity_poly.pdbx_seq_one_letter_code
_entity_poly.pdbx_strand_id
1 'polypeptide(L)'
;MSGMLNRILAAALLASMAVGVTGVACFDPAGNCVLTYRCLQGTSSGSAGGGGGTSDECIPSERSDAVGDECGVFVSSSLGDDTGAGAKATPMKTLAAAIERIRGENAPVRIYACAEELAEAVELPAGVNLYGGLDCKRGWAWTGDAKTTIFAGPDQVALAVRGAEGTTHIEDVLVKAADAQTEGASSIAVLVDGATVELVRSELVAGNGADGAPGAPGAEPVAPADPVPPAQAGAAGNGGVNACSDLDETPGPDAILIGGAAVENACDGENSAGGKGGDGGITNGSDGEAGVMGTAGQAGIGQPETGGAWECLPGSGLGNPGSRGEDGGSGTGASGMGTLSATSGYVGVSGGAGTAGKPGQGGGGGGGAKGLANCGGGQPGAGASGGSGGAGGCGGKPGQGGGAGGASIALASVDATVTLTDCRLQAGRGGKGGAGGAAQLGGTGGNGGTGGTASGFSQNACNGGQGGKGGNGGPGGGGLGGPSFAIAFRGAPVAQVGNIELTPGTPGEGGPGGNDNIAQNAGATGAAAPEQELQ
;
A
#
# COMPACT_ATOMS: atom_id res chain seq x y z
N MET A 1 30.48 -42.11 -0.75
CA MET A 1 30.10 -41.39 -1.99
C MET A 1 29.68 -39.98 -1.59
N SER A 2 30.12 -39.03 -2.40
CA SER A 2 30.27 -37.58 -2.19
C SER A 2 29.08 -36.80 -1.61
N GLY A 3 29.42 -35.69 -0.93
CA GLY A 3 28.55 -34.51 -0.80
C GLY A 3 28.45 -33.95 0.62
N MET A 4 29.37 -33.05 0.98
CA MET A 4 29.54 -32.45 2.31
C MET A 4 28.31 -31.66 2.80
N LEU A 5 27.88 -31.98 4.03
CA LEU A 5 27.08 -31.12 4.91
C LEU A 5 27.94 -29.95 5.41
N ASN A 6 27.39 -28.73 5.35
CA ASN A 6 27.98 -27.54 5.97
C ASN A 6 27.08 -27.09 7.13
N ARG A 7 27.58 -27.19 8.36
CA ARG A 7 27.01 -26.55 9.56
C ARG A 7 28.13 -26.16 10.52
N ILE A 8 27.86 -25.05 11.22
CA ILE A 8 28.33 -24.62 12.55
C ILE A 8 29.32 -23.42 12.59
N LEU A 9 28.75 -22.32 13.10
CA LEU A 9 29.25 -21.31 14.06
C LEU A 9 30.70 -21.37 14.58
N ALA A 10 31.31 -20.19 14.79
CA ALA A 10 31.96 -19.76 16.05
C ALA A 10 32.51 -18.31 15.92
N ALA A 11 32.12 -17.38 16.80
CA ALA A 11 32.90 -16.82 17.92
C ALA A 11 33.75 -15.58 17.53
N ALA A 12 33.38 -14.35 17.91
CA ALA A 12 33.55 -13.67 19.22
C ALA A 12 34.98 -13.21 19.51
N LEU A 13 35.20 -11.89 19.71
CA LEU A 13 36.13 -11.33 20.71
C LEU A 13 36.06 -9.79 20.82
N LEU A 14 35.69 -9.32 22.02
CA LEU A 14 35.97 -7.98 22.56
C LEU A 14 37.45 -7.88 22.96
N ALA A 15 38.08 -6.70 22.79
CA ALA A 15 39.16 -6.23 23.66
C ALA A 15 39.51 -4.73 23.49
N SER A 16 39.23 -3.97 24.56
CA SER A 16 40.06 -2.95 25.24
C SER A 16 40.64 -1.71 24.54
N MET A 17 40.30 -0.57 25.16
CA MET A 17 41.02 0.72 25.20
C MET A 17 42.52 0.58 25.50
N ALA A 18 43.33 1.39 24.83
CA ALA A 18 44.61 1.87 25.33
C ALA A 18 44.80 3.36 24.95
N VAL A 19 44.97 4.19 25.97
CA VAL A 19 45.36 5.60 25.89
C VAL A 19 46.85 5.68 25.57
N GLY A 20 47.23 6.49 24.59
CA GLY A 20 48.61 6.80 24.27
C GLY A 20 48.74 8.20 23.66
N VAL A 21 49.09 9.18 24.49
CA VAL A 21 49.41 10.56 24.10
C VAL A 21 50.89 10.60 23.71
N THR A 22 51.21 11.08 22.50
CA THR A 22 52.26 12.08 22.19
C THR A 22 52.38 12.25 20.68
N GLY A 23 52.34 13.49 20.19
CA GLY A 23 52.51 13.82 18.77
C GLY A 23 52.21 15.28 18.48
N VAL A 24 53.19 16.14 18.73
CA VAL A 24 53.22 17.56 18.34
C VAL A 24 53.38 17.66 16.82
N ALA A 25 52.54 18.46 16.13
CA ALA A 25 52.94 19.29 14.98
C ALA A 25 51.81 20.21 14.48
N CYS A 26 52.10 21.51 14.58
CA CYS A 26 51.80 22.58 13.61
C CYS A 26 50.34 22.95 13.29
N PHE A 27 49.83 23.90 14.09
CA PHE A 27 48.76 24.83 13.71
C PHE A 27 49.40 26.03 13.01
N ASP A 28 48.94 26.39 11.80
CA ASP A 28 49.36 27.59 11.05
C ASP A 28 48.49 28.80 11.45
N PRO A 29 49.05 29.83 12.13
CA PRO A 29 48.28 30.98 12.62
C PRO A 29 48.22 32.16 11.64
N ALA A 30 48.52 31.98 10.35
CA ALA A 30 48.61 33.09 9.38
C ALA A 30 47.28 33.57 8.75
N GLY A 31 46.11 33.32 9.35
CA GLY A 31 44.82 33.63 8.70
C GLY A 31 43.67 34.16 9.56
N ASN A 32 43.78 34.30 10.89
CA ASN A 32 42.65 34.71 11.72
C ASN A 32 42.84 36.09 12.36
N CYS A 33 42.33 37.12 11.68
CA CYS A 33 42.46 38.54 12.05
C CYS A 33 41.54 38.98 13.21
N VAL A 34 40.76 38.05 13.79
CA VAL A 34 39.71 38.36 14.79
C VAL A 34 40.21 38.26 16.24
N LEU A 35 41.41 37.72 16.50
CA LEU A 35 41.89 37.44 17.87
C LEU A 35 42.99 38.36 18.43
N THR A 36 43.54 39.31 17.66
CA THR A 36 44.65 40.18 18.13
C THR A 36 44.37 41.68 18.14
N TYR A 37 43.15 42.15 17.81
CA TYR A 37 42.74 43.57 17.89
C TYR A 37 43.78 44.57 17.35
N ARG A 38 44.46 44.25 16.24
CA ARG A 38 45.42 45.15 15.58
C ARG A 38 45.23 45.15 14.07
N CYS A 39 44.25 45.90 13.59
CA CYS A 39 44.21 46.34 12.20
C CYS A 39 45.13 47.55 12.04
N LEU A 40 46.21 47.40 11.26
CA LEU A 40 47.07 48.51 10.86
C LEU A 40 46.30 49.40 9.88
N GLN A 41 46.17 50.68 10.24
CA GLN A 41 45.62 51.73 9.39
C GLN A 41 46.53 51.93 8.17
N GLY A 42 46.09 51.43 7.02
CA GLY A 42 46.58 51.83 5.71
C GLY A 42 45.68 52.92 5.14
N THR A 43 46.15 54.16 5.15
CA THR A 43 45.50 55.28 4.46
C THR A 43 45.50 55.04 2.96
N SER A 44 44.32 54.86 2.35
CA SER A 44 44.09 55.22 0.96
C SER A 44 42.65 55.70 0.78
N SER A 45 42.57 56.82 0.07
CA SER A 45 41.41 57.61 -0.28
C SER A 45 40.52 56.94 -1.33
N GLY A 46 39.21 57.10 -1.21
CA GLY A 46 38.32 57.23 -2.37
C GLY A 46 37.27 56.14 -2.56
N SER A 47 36.04 56.63 -2.73
CA SER A 47 34.84 56.02 -3.30
C SER A 47 34.07 54.96 -2.52
N ALA A 48 32.82 55.36 -2.23
CA ALA A 48 31.71 54.53 -1.86
C ALA A 48 31.54 53.35 -2.83
N GLY A 49 31.55 52.13 -2.29
CA GLY A 49 31.08 50.94 -2.97
C GLY A 49 29.58 50.80 -2.72
N GLY A 50 28.78 51.10 -3.75
CA GLY A 50 27.36 50.80 -3.80
C GLY A 50 27.11 49.28 -3.73
N GLY A 51 25.94 48.92 -3.22
CA GLY A 51 25.48 47.54 -3.15
C GLY A 51 25.51 46.86 -4.51
N GLY A 52 25.89 45.58 -4.52
CA GLY A 52 25.89 44.72 -5.70
C GLY A 52 24.48 44.43 -6.18
N GLY A 53 23.86 45.40 -6.86
CA GLY A 53 22.79 45.15 -7.81
C GLY A 53 23.40 44.50 -9.06
N THR A 54 22.78 43.44 -9.54
CA THR A 54 22.99 42.94 -10.90
C THR A 54 22.95 44.11 -11.88
N SER A 55 23.94 44.25 -12.77
CA SER A 55 23.78 45.21 -13.85
C SER A 55 22.65 44.71 -14.76
N ASP A 56 21.71 45.61 -15.09
CA ASP A 56 20.59 45.42 -16.03
C ASP A 56 21.05 44.81 -17.38
N GLU A 57 22.37 44.84 -17.67
CA GLU A 57 23.00 44.34 -18.89
C GLU A 57 22.84 42.83 -19.14
N CYS A 58 22.54 42.02 -18.13
CA CYS A 58 22.36 40.55 -18.29
C CYS A 58 20.91 40.07 -18.12
N ILE A 59 19.93 40.97 -18.09
CA ILE A 59 18.50 40.64 -18.03
C ILE A 59 17.90 40.78 -19.45
N PRO A 60 17.44 39.68 -20.09
CA PRO A 60 16.98 39.76 -21.48
C PRO A 60 15.77 40.68 -21.68
N SER A 61 14.86 40.74 -20.71
CA SER A 61 13.62 41.52 -20.78
C SER A 61 13.81 43.03 -20.61
N GLU A 62 14.98 43.46 -20.12
CA GLU A 62 15.35 44.87 -19.94
C GLU A 62 16.17 45.43 -21.12
N ARG A 63 16.37 44.61 -22.15
CA ARG A 63 17.21 44.93 -23.31
C ARG A 63 16.47 44.77 -24.63
N SER A 64 16.91 45.55 -25.61
CA SER A 64 16.44 45.44 -27.00
C SER A 64 17.28 44.48 -27.86
N ASP A 65 18.47 44.14 -27.38
CA ASP A 65 19.46 43.26 -28.01
C ASP A 65 19.75 42.06 -27.11
N ALA A 66 20.38 41.02 -27.67
CA ALA A 66 20.71 39.83 -26.90
C ALA A 66 21.80 40.10 -25.85
N VAL A 67 21.68 39.41 -24.71
CA VAL A 67 22.71 39.40 -23.67
C VAL A 67 24.04 38.86 -24.19
N GLY A 68 25.15 39.31 -23.61
CA GLY A 68 26.50 38.89 -23.98
C GLY A 68 26.83 37.45 -23.56
N ASP A 69 27.82 36.83 -24.22
CA ASP A 69 28.27 35.46 -23.91
C ASP A 69 28.85 35.36 -22.49
N GLU A 70 29.31 36.48 -21.93
CA GLU A 70 29.82 36.61 -20.57
C GLU A 70 28.74 36.52 -19.48
N CYS A 71 27.46 36.67 -19.84
CA CYS A 71 26.37 36.69 -18.86
C CYS A 71 26.02 35.30 -18.32
N GLY A 72 26.21 34.23 -19.11
CA GLY A 72 25.78 32.89 -18.73
C GLY A 72 25.91 31.83 -19.82
N VAL A 73 25.24 30.70 -19.59
CA VAL A 73 25.22 29.55 -20.49
C VAL A 73 23.98 29.57 -21.37
N PHE A 74 24.13 29.29 -22.65
CA PHE A 74 23.09 29.35 -23.67
C PHE A 74 22.62 27.95 -24.07
N VAL A 75 21.31 27.76 -24.21
CA VAL A 75 20.67 26.46 -24.46
C VAL A 75 19.72 26.53 -25.64
N SER A 76 19.87 25.61 -26.60
CA SER A 76 18.98 25.43 -27.75
C SER A 76 18.83 23.96 -28.08
N SER A 77 17.61 23.43 -28.10
CA SER A 77 17.39 22.04 -28.48
C SER A 77 17.66 21.78 -29.97
N SER A 78 17.49 22.81 -30.81
CA SER A 78 17.68 22.67 -32.27
C SER A 78 19.07 23.04 -32.78
N LEU A 79 19.80 23.92 -32.07
CA LEU A 79 21.14 24.39 -32.47
C LEU A 79 22.27 23.86 -31.58
N GLY A 80 21.93 23.32 -30.41
CA GLY A 80 22.90 22.98 -29.37
C GLY A 80 23.59 21.63 -29.52
N ASP A 81 24.72 21.54 -28.85
CA ASP A 81 25.55 20.35 -28.67
C ASP A 81 26.05 20.33 -27.21
N ASP A 82 25.72 19.28 -26.46
CA ASP A 82 26.09 19.15 -25.05
C ASP A 82 27.60 18.98 -24.80
N THR A 83 28.38 18.78 -25.87
CA THR A 83 29.85 18.81 -25.81
C THR A 83 30.42 20.21 -26.05
N GLY A 84 29.55 21.19 -26.35
CA GLY A 84 29.89 22.56 -26.67
C GLY A 84 30.38 23.40 -25.48
N ALA A 85 30.71 24.66 -25.77
CA ALA A 85 31.19 25.59 -24.74
C ALA A 85 30.06 26.18 -23.90
N GLY A 86 28.82 26.15 -24.40
CA GLY A 86 27.66 26.80 -23.80
C GLY A 86 27.55 28.29 -24.12
N ALA A 87 28.24 28.77 -25.15
CA ALA A 87 28.12 30.15 -25.66
C ALA A 87 27.08 30.23 -26.78
N LYS A 88 26.62 31.41 -27.19
CA LYS A 88 25.62 31.57 -28.28
C LYS A 88 26.03 30.88 -29.59
N ALA A 89 27.33 30.83 -29.87
CA ALA A 89 27.88 30.18 -31.08
C ALA A 89 27.89 28.64 -30.99
N THR A 90 27.99 28.08 -29.78
CA THR A 90 28.00 26.64 -29.50
C THR A 90 27.17 26.37 -28.24
N PRO A 91 25.83 26.56 -28.32
CA PRO A 91 24.96 26.44 -27.16
C PRO A 91 24.88 24.98 -26.71
N MET A 92 24.53 24.76 -25.45
CA MET A 92 24.19 23.42 -24.97
C MET A 92 22.88 22.96 -25.60
N LYS A 93 22.70 21.64 -25.75
CA LYS A 93 21.47 21.07 -26.30
C LYS A 93 20.40 20.89 -25.21
N THR A 94 20.83 20.59 -24.00
CA THR A 94 19.98 20.28 -22.84
C THR A 94 20.21 21.23 -21.68
N LEU A 95 19.19 21.40 -20.83
CA LEU A 95 19.30 22.11 -19.56
C LEU A 95 20.19 21.34 -18.59
N ALA A 96 20.11 20.01 -18.56
CA ALA A 96 21.00 19.19 -17.75
C ALA A 96 22.49 19.48 -18.04
N ALA A 97 22.90 19.52 -19.31
CA ALA A 97 24.29 19.84 -19.67
C ALA A 97 24.67 21.28 -19.30
N ALA A 98 23.75 22.24 -19.43
CA ALA A 98 23.99 23.61 -19.00
C ALA A 98 24.18 23.73 -17.48
N ILE A 99 23.38 23.00 -16.70
CA ILE A 99 23.47 22.94 -15.23
C ILE A 99 24.81 22.36 -14.79
N GLU A 100 25.28 21.27 -15.43
CA GLU A 100 26.61 20.73 -15.13
C GLU A 100 27.73 21.74 -15.42
N ARG A 101 27.55 22.58 -16.43
CA ARG A 101 28.55 23.58 -16.83
C ARG A 101 28.72 24.71 -15.83
N ILE A 102 27.67 25.05 -15.08
CA ILE A 102 27.65 26.15 -14.12
C ILE A 102 28.03 25.72 -12.69
N ARG A 103 28.42 24.45 -12.46
CA ARG A 103 28.89 23.95 -11.14
C ARG A 103 30.34 24.32 -10.79
N GLY A 104 31.04 25.12 -11.61
CA GLY A 104 32.44 25.51 -11.39
C GLY A 104 32.63 26.72 -10.45
N GLU A 105 33.81 26.84 -9.82
CA GLU A 105 34.18 28.06 -9.08
C GLU A 105 34.15 29.29 -10.02
N ASN A 106 33.46 30.36 -9.62
CA ASN A 106 33.20 31.57 -10.43
C ASN A 106 32.37 31.35 -11.71
N ALA A 107 31.64 30.24 -11.83
CA ALA A 107 30.76 30.02 -12.98
C ALA A 107 29.55 30.97 -12.95
N PRO A 108 29.08 31.47 -14.11
CA PRO A 108 27.88 32.29 -14.15
C PRO A 108 26.67 31.45 -13.74
N VAL A 109 25.87 31.97 -12.81
CA VAL A 109 24.67 31.31 -12.28
C VAL A 109 23.43 31.55 -13.16
N ARG A 110 23.60 31.75 -14.47
CA ARG A 110 22.50 32.10 -15.39
C ARG A 110 22.48 31.19 -16.61
N ILE A 111 21.29 30.72 -16.94
CA ILE A 111 20.99 29.91 -18.12
C ILE A 111 20.01 30.70 -19.00
N TYR A 112 20.31 30.77 -20.30
CA TYR A 112 19.51 31.46 -21.31
C TYR A 112 19.02 30.44 -22.33
N ALA A 113 17.71 30.23 -22.39
CA ALA A 113 17.11 29.18 -23.19
C ALA A 113 16.26 29.72 -24.35
N CYS A 114 16.36 29.06 -25.49
CA CYS A 114 15.53 29.36 -26.65
C CYS A 114 14.06 29.09 -26.39
N ALA A 115 13.18 29.83 -27.07
CA ALA A 115 11.75 29.54 -27.14
C ALA A 115 11.47 28.27 -27.98
N GLU A 116 11.96 27.13 -27.49
CA GLU A 116 11.86 25.80 -28.08
C GLU A 116 11.42 24.80 -26.99
N GLU A 117 11.05 23.58 -27.40
CA GLU A 117 10.79 22.49 -26.46
C GLU A 117 12.09 21.76 -26.09
N LEU A 118 12.26 21.55 -24.79
CA LEU A 118 13.31 20.77 -24.14
C LEU A 118 12.63 19.58 -23.46
N ALA A 119 12.67 18.43 -24.13
CA ALA A 119 12.02 17.20 -23.69
C ALA A 119 12.91 16.45 -22.69
N GLU A 120 13.02 16.97 -21.48
CA GLU A 120 13.79 16.43 -20.37
C GLU A 120 13.15 16.78 -19.01
N ALA A 121 13.40 15.95 -18.00
CA ALA A 121 13.14 16.30 -16.61
C ALA A 121 14.37 17.02 -16.04
N VAL A 122 14.17 18.17 -15.40
CA VAL A 122 15.25 19.06 -14.99
C VAL A 122 15.32 19.16 -13.47
N GLU A 123 16.52 19.00 -12.91
CA GLU A 123 16.82 19.34 -11.51
C GLU A 123 17.72 20.57 -11.47
N LEU A 124 17.13 21.72 -11.14
CA LEU A 124 17.79 23.01 -11.09
C LEU A 124 18.29 23.30 -9.65
N PRO A 125 19.59 23.53 -9.44
CA PRO A 125 20.10 23.93 -8.14
C PRO A 125 19.59 25.31 -7.72
N ALA A 126 19.38 25.50 -6.41
CA ALA A 126 19.09 26.81 -5.84
C ALA A 126 20.20 27.83 -6.17
N GLY A 127 19.80 29.08 -6.41
CA GLY A 127 20.70 30.16 -6.79
C GLY A 127 21.02 30.25 -8.29
N VAL A 128 20.53 29.31 -9.11
CA VAL A 128 20.65 29.35 -10.57
C VAL A 128 19.43 30.04 -11.19
N ASN A 129 19.66 31.03 -12.05
CA ASN A 129 18.62 31.73 -12.78
C ASN A 129 18.42 31.14 -14.18
N LEU A 130 17.16 31.01 -14.60
CA LEU A 130 16.75 30.51 -15.91
C LEU A 130 15.91 31.57 -16.61
N TYR A 131 16.38 32.05 -17.75
CA TYR A 131 15.66 32.98 -18.63
C TYR A 131 15.28 32.27 -19.92
N GLY A 132 13.98 32.13 -20.16
CA GLY A 132 13.43 31.56 -21.39
C GLY A 132 12.98 32.61 -22.41
N GLY A 133 12.33 32.14 -23.47
CA GLY A 133 11.63 33.01 -24.43
C GLY A 133 12.53 33.72 -25.47
N LEU A 134 13.75 33.21 -25.68
CA LEU A 134 14.72 33.82 -26.60
C LEU A 134 14.59 33.29 -28.04
N ASP A 135 14.69 34.18 -29.03
CA ASP A 135 14.77 33.79 -30.45
C ASP A 135 16.23 33.57 -30.87
N CYS A 136 16.70 32.35 -30.65
CA CYS A 136 18.09 31.97 -30.91
C CYS A 136 18.46 31.93 -32.40
N LYS A 137 17.47 31.77 -33.29
CA LYS A 137 17.69 31.83 -34.75
C LYS A 137 17.80 33.27 -35.23
N ARG A 138 17.32 34.24 -34.45
CA ARG A 138 17.38 35.68 -34.74
C ARG A 138 18.20 36.42 -33.70
N GLY A 139 19.32 35.82 -33.30
CA GLY A 139 20.35 36.51 -32.55
C GLY A 139 20.16 36.51 -31.04
N TRP A 140 19.30 35.66 -30.48
CA TRP A 140 19.07 35.46 -29.04
C TRP A 140 18.35 36.62 -28.33
N ALA A 141 17.62 37.44 -29.09
CA ALA A 141 16.80 38.50 -28.52
C ALA A 141 15.58 37.94 -27.79
N TRP A 142 15.17 38.60 -26.71
CA TRP A 142 13.91 38.32 -26.04
C TRP A 142 12.74 38.76 -26.91
N THR A 143 11.70 37.92 -26.98
CA THR A 143 10.56 38.13 -27.89
C THR A 143 9.34 38.73 -27.20
N GLY A 144 9.23 38.57 -25.87
CA GLY A 144 8.13 39.08 -25.07
C GLY A 144 6.84 38.24 -25.09
N ASP A 145 6.66 37.37 -26.09
CA ASP A 145 5.45 36.56 -26.27
C ASP A 145 5.71 35.05 -26.32
N ALA A 146 6.93 34.60 -26.64
CA ALA A 146 7.28 33.19 -26.66
C ALA A 146 7.86 32.70 -25.33
N LYS A 147 7.75 31.39 -25.05
CA LYS A 147 8.29 30.74 -23.84
C LYS A 147 9.13 29.53 -24.21
N THR A 148 10.13 29.27 -23.38
CA THR A 148 10.86 27.99 -23.42
C THR A 148 10.00 26.91 -22.80
N THR A 149 9.79 25.80 -23.50
CA THR A 149 8.99 24.68 -22.96
C THR A 149 9.90 23.63 -22.34
N ILE A 150 9.68 23.29 -21.07
CA ILE A 150 10.29 22.15 -20.39
C ILE A 150 9.21 21.07 -20.29
N PHE A 151 9.47 19.88 -20.84
CA PHE A 151 8.52 18.79 -20.84
C PHE A 151 9.17 17.49 -20.35
N ALA A 152 8.61 16.91 -19.31
CA ALA A 152 8.98 15.58 -18.84
C ALA A 152 7.93 14.53 -19.18
N GLY A 153 8.40 13.28 -19.36
CA GLY A 153 7.55 12.13 -19.60
C GLY A 153 6.71 11.73 -18.39
N PRO A 154 5.89 10.67 -18.51
CA PRO A 154 5.08 10.17 -17.42
C PRO A 154 5.89 9.84 -16.16
N ASP A 155 5.26 10.00 -14.99
CA ASP A 155 5.81 9.65 -13.68
C ASP A 155 7.12 10.41 -13.31
N GLN A 156 7.36 11.56 -13.95
CA GLN A 156 8.49 12.46 -13.66
C GLN A 156 7.99 13.86 -13.29
N VAL A 157 8.72 14.52 -12.38
CA VAL A 157 8.57 15.97 -12.16
C VAL A 157 9.28 16.69 -13.29
N ALA A 158 8.61 17.64 -13.96
CA ALA A 158 9.20 18.32 -15.11
C ALA A 158 10.34 19.28 -14.72
N LEU A 159 10.15 20.07 -13.66
CA LEU A 159 11.19 20.91 -13.10
C LEU A 159 11.23 20.79 -11.56
N ALA A 160 12.33 20.31 -11.02
CA ALA A 160 12.59 20.31 -9.59
C ALA A 160 13.64 21.39 -9.24
N VAL A 161 13.35 22.25 -8.27
CA VAL A 161 14.33 23.22 -7.74
C VAL A 161 14.70 22.82 -6.33
N ARG A 162 15.99 22.57 -6.08
CA ARG A 162 16.47 22.04 -4.79
C ARG A 162 17.69 22.79 -4.26
N GLY A 163 17.78 22.85 -2.93
CA GLY A 163 18.87 23.50 -2.19
C GLY A 163 18.40 24.77 -1.49
N ALA A 164 19.18 25.26 -0.54
CA ALA A 164 18.77 26.38 0.33
C ALA A 164 19.56 27.68 0.09
N GLU A 165 20.61 27.64 -0.73
CA GLU A 165 21.50 28.79 -0.93
C GLU A 165 21.15 29.54 -2.23
N GLY A 166 20.99 30.85 -2.11
CA GLY A 166 20.70 31.74 -3.23
C GLY A 166 19.21 31.81 -3.59
N THR A 167 18.87 32.84 -4.38
CA THR A 167 17.54 33.00 -4.98
C THR A 167 17.60 32.51 -6.42
N THR A 168 16.72 31.59 -6.79
CA THR A 168 16.55 31.09 -8.15
C THR A 168 15.47 31.93 -8.84
N HIS A 169 15.85 32.66 -9.88
CA HIS A 169 14.91 33.42 -10.70
C HIS A 169 14.62 32.68 -12.01
N ILE A 170 13.35 32.39 -12.28
CA ILE A 170 12.88 31.65 -13.45
C ILE A 170 11.88 32.53 -14.21
N GLU A 171 12.18 32.86 -15.46
CA GLU A 171 11.40 33.81 -16.25
C GLU A 171 11.09 33.27 -17.65
N ASP A 172 9.86 33.51 -18.14
CA ASP A 172 9.40 33.19 -19.49
C ASP A 172 9.53 31.71 -19.89
N VAL A 173 9.15 30.81 -18.98
CA VAL A 173 9.10 29.35 -19.22
C VAL A 173 7.69 28.79 -19.18
N LEU A 174 7.47 27.71 -19.92
CA LEU A 174 6.30 26.84 -19.86
C LEU A 174 6.76 25.46 -19.38
N VAL A 175 6.38 25.07 -18.18
CA VAL A 175 6.73 23.75 -17.62
C VAL A 175 5.53 22.83 -17.71
N LYS A 176 5.70 21.67 -18.36
CA LYS A 176 4.63 20.70 -18.61
C LYS A 176 5.01 19.32 -18.08
N ALA A 177 4.20 18.78 -17.20
CA ALA A 177 4.27 17.37 -16.81
C ALA A 177 3.25 16.54 -17.62
N ALA A 178 3.66 15.35 -18.06
CA ALA A 178 2.75 14.40 -18.68
C ALA A 178 1.75 13.81 -17.66
N ASP A 179 0.71 13.17 -18.16
CA ASP A 179 -0.18 12.33 -17.34
C ASP A 179 0.64 11.22 -16.66
N ALA A 180 0.39 10.99 -15.37
CA ALA A 180 0.96 9.87 -14.64
C ALA A 180 0.37 8.55 -15.13
N GLN A 181 1.18 7.49 -15.12
CA GLN A 181 0.82 6.17 -15.65
C GLN A 181 0.97 5.06 -14.61
N THR A 182 1.95 5.18 -13.70
CA THR A 182 2.11 4.24 -12.59
C THR A 182 0.97 4.42 -11.60
N GLU A 183 0.36 3.32 -11.13
CA GLU A 183 -0.79 3.39 -10.22
C GLU A 183 -0.50 4.26 -8.99
N GLY A 184 -1.37 5.23 -8.73
CA GLY A 184 -1.22 6.22 -7.65
C GLY A 184 -0.12 7.28 -7.85
N ALA A 185 0.61 7.27 -8.96
CA ALA A 185 1.63 8.27 -9.25
C ALA A 185 1.00 9.63 -9.60
N SER A 186 1.71 10.69 -9.21
CA SER A 186 1.24 12.07 -9.38
C SER A 186 1.88 12.73 -10.60
N SER A 187 1.14 13.62 -11.25
CA SER A 187 1.69 14.54 -12.26
C SER A 187 2.00 15.87 -11.59
N ILE A 188 3.28 16.26 -11.60
CA ILE A 188 3.77 17.48 -10.95
C ILE A 188 4.62 18.28 -11.93
N ALA A 189 4.19 19.49 -12.27
CA ALA A 189 4.94 20.34 -13.21
C ALA A 189 6.20 20.91 -12.55
N VAL A 190 6.05 21.58 -11.40
CA VAL A 190 7.18 22.12 -10.64
C VAL A 190 7.17 21.63 -9.20
N LEU A 191 8.33 21.19 -8.70
CA LEU A 191 8.55 20.89 -7.28
C LEU A 191 9.71 21.75 -6.74
N VAL A 192 9.43 22.53 -5.71
CA VAL A 192 10.43 23.35 -5.02
C VAL A 192 10.66 22.79 -3.62
N ASP A 193 11.91 22.56 -3.26
CA ASP A 193 12.30 21.91 -2.01
C ASP A 193 13.39 22.73 -1.30
N GLY A 194 13.01 23.38 -0.19
CA GLY A 194 13.91 24.18 0.64
C GLY A 194 14.45 25.48 0.01
N ALA A 195 14.11 25.76 -1.25
CA ALA A 195 14.70 26.85 -2.03
C ALA A 195 13.90 28.17 -1.94
N THR A 196 14.56 29.27 -2.29
CA THR A 196 13.90 30.56 -2.57
C THR A 196 13.77 30.75 -4.08
N VAL A 197 12.54 30.80 -4.60
CA VAL A 197 12.27 30.83 -6.04
C VAL A 197 11.36 32.00 -6.41
N GLU A 198 11.74 32.70 -7.47
CA GLU A 198 10.90 33.70 -8.16
C GLU A 198 10.54 33.17 -9.54
N LEU A 199 9.24 33.00 -9.81
CA LEU A 199 8.71 32.66 -11.13
C LEU A 199 8.04 33.89 -11.72
N VAL A 200 8.49 34.29 -12.90
CA VAL A 200 8.02 35.50 -13.59
C VAL A 200 7.51 35.15 -14.97
N ARG A 201 6.30 35.63 -15.31
CA ARG A 201 5.64 35.41 -16.61
C ARG A 201 5.71 33.96 -17.07
N SER A 202 5.53 33.01 -16.16
CA SER A 202 5.71 31.58 -16.44
C SER A 202 4.38 30.84 -16.39
N GLU A 203 4.31 29.72 -17.11
CA GLU A 203 3.14 28.85 -17.15
C GLU A 203 3.51 27.45 -16.67
N LEU A 204 2.75 26.91 -15.71
CA LEU A 204 2.98 25.58 -15.14
C LEU A 204 1.73 24.72 -15.40
N VAL A 205 1.90 23.59 -16.09
CA VAL A 205 0.80 22.71 -16.48
C VAL A 205 1.09 21.29 -16.05
N ALA A 206 0.31 20.80 -15.10
CA ALA A 206 0.32 19.39 -14.71
C ALA A 206 -0.69 18.58 -15.53
N GLY A 207 -0.30 17.37 -15.91
CA GLY A 207 -1.19 16.36 -16.46
C GLY A 207 -2.09 15.74 -15.40
N ASN A 208 -2.78 14.68 -15.75
CA ASN A 208 -3.65 13.94 -14.85
C ASN A 208 -2.85 13.05 -13.89
N GLY A 209 -3.33 12.92 -12.65
CA GLY A 209 -2.85 11.88 -11.73
C GLY A 209 -3.37 10.50 -12.14
N ALA A 210 -2.58 9.46 -11.84
CA ALA A 210 -2.94 8.08 -12.16
C ALA A 210 -3.92 7.50 -11.14
N ASP A 211 -4.80 6.60 -11.58
CA ASP A 211 -5.72 5.89 -10.70
C ASP A 211 -4.93 4.99 -9.71
N GLY A 212 -5.44 4.80 -8.51
CA GLY A 212 -4.83 3.98 -7.47
C GLY A 212 -4.99 2.48 -7.72
N ALA A 213 -4.03 1.70 -7.24
CA ALA A 213 -4.02 0.25 -7.39
C ALA A 213 -5.25 -0.41 -6.72
N PRO A 214 -5.90 -1.41 -7.34
CA PRO A 214 -6.92 -2.19 -6.66
C PRO A 214 -6.31 -3.01 -5.51
N GLY A 215 -7.05 -3.14 -4.41
CA GLY A 215 -6.69 -3.99 -3.29
C GLY A 215 -6.77 -5.47 -3.66
N ALA A 216 -5.80 -6.26 -3.22
CA ALA A 216 -5.79 -7.70 -3.44
C ALA A 216 -7.01 -8.39 -2.79
N PRO A 217 -7.61 -9.40 -3.42
CA PRO A 217 -8.69 -10.18 -2.84
C PRO A 217 -8.19 -11.04 -1.67
N GLY A 218 -9.11 -11.50 -0.81
CA GLY A 218 -8.77 -12.41 0.29
C GLY A 218 -8.24 -13.78 -0.16
N ALA A 219 -8.55 -14.20 -1.39
CA ALA A 219 -7.89 -15.30 -2.06
C ALA A 219 -7.82 -15.04 -3.56
N GLU A 220 -6.76 -15.54 -4.19
CA GLU A 220 -6.59 -15.42 -5.63
C GLU A 220 -7.62 -16.29 -6.37
N PRO A 221 -8.40 -15.71 -7.30
CA PRO A 221 -9.19 -16.46 -8.25
C PRO A 221 -8.31 -17.36 -9.12
N VAL A 222 -8.87 -18.47 -9.61
CA VAL A 222 -8.14 -19.37 -10.53
C VAL A 222 -7.91 -18.70 -11.89
N ALA A 223 -8.83 -17.84 -12.32
CA ALA A 223 -8.70 -16.96 -13.48
C ALA A 223 -9.28 -15.55 -13.18
N PRO A 224 -8.87 -14.49 -13.90
CA PRO A 224 -9.24 -13.10 -13.59
C PRO A 224 -10.75 -12.77 -13.53
N ALA A 225 -11.62 -13.62 -14.08
CA ALA A 225 -13.08 -13.45 -14.05
C ALA A 225 -13.79 -14.45 -13.14
N ASP A 226 -13.05 -15.37 -12.50
CA ASP A 226 -13.63 -16.36 -11.59
C ASP A 226 -13.96 -15.72 -10.23
N PRO A 227 -14.99 -16.22 -9.54
CA PRO A 227 -15.22 -15.82 -8.16
C PRO A 227 -14.06 -16.25 -7.26
N VAL A 228 -13.79 -15.46 -6.22
CA VAL A 228 -12.83 -15.79 -5.17
C VAL A 228 -13.22 -17.15 -4.53
N PRO A 229 -12.33 -18.14 -4.48
CA PRO A 229 -12.66 -19.46 -3.92
C PRO A 229 -12.97 -19.36 -2.43
N PRO A 230 -13.96 -20.11 -1.91
CA PRO A 230 -14.26 -20.11 -0.48
C PRO A 230 -13.07 -20.66 0.32
N ALA A 231 -13.04 -20.34 1.61
CA ALA A 231 -12.08 -20.91 2.54
C ALA A 231 -12.29 -22.43 2.69
N GLN A 232 -11.30 -23.10 3.28
CA GLN A 232 -11.27 -24.54 3.46
C GLN A 232 -12.54 -25.06 4.16
N ALA A 233 -13.20 -26.03 3.53
CA ALA A 233 -14.36 -26.71 4.10
C ALA A 233 -13.97 -27.58 5.29
N GLY A 234 -14.90 -27.77 6.23
CA GLY A 234 -14.73 -28.68 7.35
C GLY A 234 -14.67 -30.14 6.90
N ALA A 235 -13.84 -30.94 7.58
CA ALA A 235 -13.79 -32.38 7.39
C ALA A 235 -15.13 -33.04 7.72
N ALA A 236 -15.58 -33.97 6.88
CA ALA A 236 -16.77 -34.77 7.15
C ALA A 236 -16.51 -35.73 8.32
N GLY A 237 -17.52 -35.91 9.18
CA GLY A 237 -17.47 -36.84 10.30
C GLY A 237 -17.33 -38.29 9.84
N ASN A 238 -16.70 -39.09 10.69
CA ASN A 238 -16.53 -40.51 10.50
C ASN A 238 -17.81 -41.26 10.89
N GLY A 239 -18.16 -42.27 10.10
CA GLY A 239 -19.28 -43.15 10.43
C GLY A 239 -19.03 -43.98 11.70
N GLY A 240 -20.11 -44.38 12.35
CA GLY A 240 -20.10 -45.38 13.40
C GLY A 240 -20.08 -46.81 12.83
N VAL A 241 -20.07 -47.80 13.72
CA VAL A 241 -20.00 -49.22 13.40
C VAL A 241 -21.35 -49.88 13.64
N ASN A 242 -21.71 -50.82 12.76
CA ASN A 242 -22.98 -51.56 12.84
C ASN A 242 -23.03 -52.49 14.06
N ALA A 243 -24.22 -52.70 14.60
CA ALA A 243 -24.39 -53.57 15.76
C ALA A 243 -23.93 -55.01 15.48
N CYS A 244 -23.44 -55.70 16.52
CA CYS A 244 -22.95 -57.09 16.45
C CYS A 244 -21.76 -57.30 15.48
N SER A 245 -20.99 -56.25 15.16
CA SER A 245 -19.74 -56.39 14.41
C SER A 245 -18.65 -57.10 15.24
N ASP A 246 -17.78 -57.79 14.51
CA ASP A 246 -16.52 -58.40 14.98
C ASP A 246 -15.40 -57.63 14.26
N LEU A 247 -14.69 -56.76 14.98
CA LEU A 247 -13.62 -55.92 14.42
C LEU A 247 -12.22 -56.43 14.75
N ASP A 248 -12.09 -57.37 15.69
CA ASP A 248 -10.81 -57.89 16.17
C ASP A 248 -10.47 -59.30 15.66
N GLU A 249 -11.33 -59.86 14.80
CA GLU A 249 -11.22 -61.20 14.19
C GLU A 249 -11.18 -62.33 15.24
N THR A 250 -11.62 -62.05 16.48
CA THR A 250 -11.83 -63.08 17.49
C THR A 250 -13.21 -63.72 17.31
N PRO A 251 -13.40 -65.00 17.69
CA PRO A 251 -14.69 -65.64 17.49
C PRO A 251 -15.83 -64.99 18.32
N GLY A 252 -16.56 -64.06 17.73
CA GLY A 252 -17.78 -63.48 18.31
C GLY A 252 -17.90 -61.97 18.09
N PRO A 253 -19.07 -61.40 18.41
CA PRO A 253 -19.28 -59.96 18.35
C PRO A 253 -18.50 -59.23 19.46
N ASP A 254 -18.04 -58.01 19.16
CA ASP A 254 -17.32 -57.17 20.12
C ASP A 254 -18.24 -56.72 21.27
N ALA A 255 -17.65 -56.57 22.46
CA ALA A 255 -18.37 -56.07 23.64
C ALA A 255 -18.57 -54.54 23.61
N ILE A 256 -17.73 -53.82 22.88
CA ILE A 256 -17.80 -52.37 22.66
C ILE A 256 -17.46 -52.09 21.21
N LEU A 257 -18.30 -51.31 20.53
CA LEU A 257 -18.04 -50.77 19.21
C LEU A 257 -17.74 -49.28 19.33
N ILE A 258 -16.53 -48.88 18.93
CA ILE A 258 -16.09 -47.50 19.06
C ILE A 258 -16.92 -46.62 18.12
N GLY A 259 -17.41 -45.50 18.65
CA GLY A 259 -18.09 -44.47 17.86
C GLY A 259 -17.15 -43.83 16.85
N GLY A 260 -17.72 -43.18 15.84
CA GLY A 260 -16.95 -42.48 14.81
C GLY A 260 -15.92 -41.56 15.46
N ALA A 261 -14.66 -41.65 15.04
CA ALA A 261 -13.59 -40.81 15.57
C ALA A 261 -13.87 -39.33 15.26
N ALA A 262 -13.55 -38.44 16.20
CA ALA A 262 -13.62 -36.99 15.97
C ALA A 262 -12.78 -36.60 14.74
N VAL A 263 -13.28 -35.63 13.98
CA VAL A 263 -12.54 -35.05 12.85
C VAL A 263 -12.20 -33.61 13.14
N GLU A 264 -11.00 -33.21 12.75
CA GLU A 264 -10.50 -31.86 12.94
C GLU A 264 -10.33 -31.15 11.61
N ASN A 265 -10.53 -29.84 11.64
CA ASN A 265 -10.20 -28.92 10.57
C ASN A 265 -9.30 -27.83 11.13
N ALA A 266 -8.03 -27.84 10.73
CA ALA A 266 -7.06 -26.83 11.12
C ALA A 266 -7.26 -25.59 10.26
N CYS A 267 -7.70 -24.50 10.88
CA CYS A 267 -7.80 -23.19 10.24
C CYS A 267 -6.65 -22.29 10.71
N ASP A 268 -6.39 -21.19 9.99
CA ASP A 268 -5.31 -20.24 10.31
C ASP A 268 -5.54 -19.60 11.70
N GLY A 269 -5.06 -20.26 12.76
CA GLY A 269 -5.05 -19.77 14.15
C GLY A 269 -6.04 -20.44 15.12
N GLU A 270 -7.04 -21.19 14.65
CA GLU A 270 -8.03 -21.87 15.48
C GLU A 270 -8.45 -23.22 14.87
N ASN A 271 -8.57 -24.28 15.68
CA ASN A 271 -8.99 -25.60 15.23
C ASN A 271 -10.49 -25.81 15.51
N SER A 272 -11.23 -26.23 14.49
CA SER A 272 -12.60 -26.70 14.62
C SER A 272 -12.63 -28.21 14.62
N ALA A 273 -13.23 -28.84 15.62
CA ALA A 273 -13.33 -30.30 15.69
C ALA A 273 -14.76 -30.74 15.94
N GLY A 274 -15.23 -31.73 15.18
CA GLY A 274 -16.48 -32.42 15.49
C GLY A 274 -16.32 -33.34 16.69
N GLY A 275 -17.39 -33.55 17.45
CA GLY A 275 -17.38 -34.45 18.59
C GLY A 275 -17.32 -35.92 18.17
N LYS A 276 -16.59 -36.74 18.92
CA LYS A 276 -16.58 -38.21 18.76
C LYS A 276 -17.99 -38.76 18.88
N GLY A 277 -18.33 -39.77 18.07
CA GLY A 277 -19.57 -40.54 18.24
C GLY A 277 -19.55 -41.37 19.52
N GLY A 278 -20.74 -41.64 20.06
CA GLY A 278 -20.92 -42.46 21.24
C GLY A 278 -20.66 -43.94 20.97
N ASP A 279 -19.93 -44.60 21.86
CA ASP A 279 -19.60 -46.02 21.74
C ASP A 279 -20.86 -46.88 21.95
N GLY A 280 -21.03 -47.90 21.11
CA GLY A 280 -22.08 -48.90 21.29
C GLY A 280 -21.62 -49.97 22.27
N GLY A 281 -22.43 -50.31 23.27
CA GLY A 281 -22.11 -51.32 24.27
C GLY A 281 -23.20 -52.39 24.37
N ILE A 282 -22.95 -53.47 25.10
CA ILE A 282 -23.94 -54.56 25.28
C ILE A 282 -25.19 -54.07 26.02
N THR A 283 -25.01 -53.32 27.11
CA THR A 283 -26.11 -52.93 28.01
C THR A 283 -26.59 -51.51 27.80
N ASN A 284 -25.75 -50.61 27.28
CA ASN A 284 -26.08 -49.22 26.96
C ASN A 284 -25.25 -48.75 25.75
N GLY A 285 -25.63 -47.62 25.18
CA GLY A 285 -24.74 -46.84 24.34
C GLY A 285 -24.27 -45.59 25.09
N SER A 286 -23.04 -45.16 24.82
CA SER A 286 -22.48 -43.94 25.40
C SER A 286 -22.98 -42.71 24.65
N ASP A 287 -22.98 -41.57 25.33
CA ASP A 287 -23.17 -40.27 24.71
C ASP A 287 -22.03 -40.00 23.72
N GLY A 288 -22.33 -39.21 22.68
CA GLY A 288 -21.28 -38.60 21.87
C GLY A 288 -20.51 -37.54 22.67
N GLU A 289 -19.55 -36.90 22.01
CA GLU A 289 -18.87 -35.72 22.53
C GLU A 289 -19.41 -34.45 21.86
N ALA A 290 -19.24 -33.31 22.52
CA ALA A 290 -19.58 -32.02 21.93
C ALA A 290 -18.50 -31.59 20.92
N GLY A 291 -18.90 -30.86 19.89
CA GLY A 291 -17.98 -30.20 18.98
C GLY A 291 -17.26 -29.01 19.62
N VAL A 292 -16.08 -28.68 19.11
CA VAL A 292 -15.19 -27.62 19.62
C VAL A 292 -15.58 -26.24 19.05
N MET A 293 -15.33 -25.18 19.83
CA MET A 293 -15.54 -23.74 19.57
C MET A 293 -16.94 -23.15 19.87
N GLY A 294 -17.55 -23.54 20.98
CA GLY A 294 -18.81 -22.91 21.44
C GLY A 294 -19.65 -23.84 22.29
N THR A 295 -20.91 -23.44 22.50
CA THR A 295 -21.91 -24.23 23.26
C THR A 295 -22.96 -24.90 22.40
N ALA A 296 -23.01 -24.59 21.09
CA ALA A 296 -23.74 -25.39 20.10
C ALA A 296 -22.98 -26.71 19.85
N GLY A 297 -23.34 -27.52 18.85
CA GLY A 297 -22.61 -28.77 18.62
C GLY A 297 -22.67 -29.76 19.78
N GLN A 298 -23.73 -29.71 20.61
CA GLN A 298 -23.88 -30.60 21.77
C GLN A 298 -23.99 -32.07 21.33
N ALA A 299 -23.44 -32.96 22.16
CA ALA A 299 -23.49 -34.40 21.98
C ALA A 299 -24.93 -34.94 21.91
N GLY A 300 -25.11 -35.99 21.11
CA GLY A 300 -26.27 -36.86 21.18
C GLY A 300 -26.17 -37.81 22.38
N ILE A 301 -27.27 -37.98 23.09
CA ILE A 301 -27.37 -38.85 24.27
C ILE A 301 -27.35 -40.31 23.81
N GLY A 302 -26.58 -41.17 24.46
CA GLY A 302 -26.54 -42.61 24.20
C GLY A 302 -27.76 -43.35 24.72
N GLN A 303 -28.03 -44.53 24.19
CA GLN A 303 -29.19 -45.32 24.61
C GLN A 303 -29.01 -45.84 26.05
N PRO A 304 -29.94 -45.53 26.99
CA PRO A 304 -29.81 -45.94 28.38
C PRO A 304 -30.05 -47.45 28.58
N GLU A 305 -29.53 -47.97 29.69
CA GLU A 305 -29.64 -49.38 30.08
C GLU A 305 -31.10 -49.80 30.33
N THR A 306 -31.83 -49.02 31.13
CA THR A 306 -33.22 -49.29 31.54
C THR A 306 -34.10 -48.06 31.40
N GLY A 307 -35.28 -48.24 30.80
CA GLY A 307 -36.33 -47.21 30.71
C GLY A 307 -35.99 -46.00 29.82
N GLY A 308 -37.01 -45.42 29.20
CA GLY A 308 -36.91 -44.23 28.34
C GLY A 308 -37.13 -44.52 26.85
N ALA A 309 -37.90 -43.65 26.19
CA ALA A 309 -37.95 -43.59 24.73
C ALA A 309 -36.65 -42.92 24.24
N TRP A 310 -35.71 -43.72 23.75
CA TRP A 310 -34.50 -43.23 23.09
C TRP A 310 -34.65 -43.43 21.59
N GLU A 311 -34.41 -42.36 20.83
CA GLU A 311 -34.54 -42.33 19.38
C GLU A 311 -33.54 -41.32 18.80
N CYS A 312 -33.23 -41.45 17.51
CA CYS A 312 -32.42 -40.47 16.79
C CYS A 312 -33.22 -39.22 16.44
N LEU A 313 -33.56 -38.45 17.47
CA LEU A 313 -34.24 -37.17 17.40
C LEU A 313 -33.35 -36.04 17.96
N PRO A 314 -33.55 -34.78 17.54
CA PRO A 314 -32.88 -33.62 18.14
C PRO A 314 -33.15 -33.53 19.64
N GLY A 315 -32.11 -33.27 20.44
CA GLY A 315 -32.20 -33.27 21.91
C GLY A 315 -32.25 -34.66 22.56
N SER A 316 -32.15 -35.72 21.75
CA SER A 316 -31.98 -37.11 22.17
C SER A 316 -30.72 -37.67 21.52
N GLY A 317 -30.79 -38.73 20.72
CA GLY A 317 -29.61 -39.39 20.18
C GLY A 317 -28.83 -38.65 19.09
N LEU A 318 -29.42 -37.67 18.38
CA LEU A 318 -28.69 -36.95 17.32
C LEU A 318 -27.68 -35.95 17.88
N GLY A 319 -26.50 -35.91 17.25
CA GLY A 319 -25.56 -34.81 17.47
C GLY A 319 -26.11 -33.49 16.94
N ASN A 320 -25.94 -32.41 17.70
CA ASN A 320 -26.42 -31.09 17.27
C ASN A 320 -25.46 -30.45 16.26
N PRO A 321 -25.98 -29.63 15.32
CA PRO A 321 -25.12 -28.90 14.40
C PRO A 321 -24.29 -27.83 15.13
N GLY A 322 -23.12 -27.53 14.56
CA GLY A 322 -22.27 -26.43 14.99
C GLY A 322 -22.78 -25.06 14.52
N SER A 323 -22.47 -24.01 15.27
CA SER A 323 -22.79 -22.63 14.89
C SER A 323 -21.91 -22.10 13.75
N ARG A 324 -22.47 -21.21 12.92
CA ARG A 324 -21.72 -20.44 11.93
C ARG A 324 -20.68 -19.53 12.63
N GLY A 325 -19.49 -19.41 12.05
CA GLY A 325 -18.47 -18.45 12.48
C GLY A 325 -18.86 -17.00 12.19
N GLU A 326 -18.36 -16.07 13.00
CA GLU A 326 -18.61 -14.62 12.81
C GLU A 326 -17.91 -14.10 11.56
N ASP A 327 -18.61 -13.26 10.79
CA ASP A 327 -18.04 -12.60 9.62
C ASP A 327 -17.01 -11.53 10.03
N GLY A 328 -16.00 -11.32 9.20
CA GLY A 328 -15.01 -10.27 9.37
C GLY A 328 -15.60 -8.87 9.12
N GLY A 329 -15.07 -7.88 9.83
CA GLY A 329 -15.41 -6.47 9.64
C GLY A 329 -14.77 -5.90 8.37
N SER A 330 -15.49 -5.00 7.71
CA SER A 330 -15.00 -4.27 6.55
C SER A 330 -13.83 -3.35 6.89
N GLY A 331 -12.90 -3.21 5.96
CA GLY A 331 -11.83 -2.23 6.03
C GLY A 331 -12.35 -0.81 5.92
N THR A 332 -11.68 0.14 6.57
CA THR A 332 -12.06 1.55 6.54
C THR A 332 -11.78 2.16 5.17
N GLY A 333 -12.73 2.90 4.60
CA GLY A 333 -12.48 3.74 3.43
C GLY A 333 -11.47 4.85 3.75
N ALA A 334 -10.58 5.14 2.82
CA ALA A 334 -9.57 6.18 3.01
C ALA A 334 -10.19 7.57 3.04
N SER A 335 -9.67 8.45 3.90
CA SER A 335 -10.09 9.85 4.00
C SER A 335 -8.90 10.73 4.42
N GLY A 336 -9.06 12.05 4.31
CA GLY A 336 -8.03 13.04 4.61
C GLY A 336 -7.43 13.67 3.36
N MET A 337 -6.34 14.42 3.55
CA MET A 337 -5.71 15.22 2.49
C MET A 337 -4.47 14.57 1.85
N GLY A 338 -3.88 13.55 2.49
CA GLY A 338 -2.54 13.06 2.13
C GLY A 338 -1.43 13.95 2.68
N THR A 339 -0.19 13.70 2.26
CA THR A 339 1.00 14.47 2.64
C THR A 339 1.80 14.88 1.41
N LEU A 340 2.60 15.93 1.54
CA LEU A 340 3.44 16.44 0.45
C LEU A 340 4.91 16.44 0.84
N SER A 341 5.71 15.52 0.31
CA SER A 341 7.15 15.47 0.60
C SER A 341 8.00 15.82 -0.62
N ALA A 342 9.22 16.29 -0.37
CA ALA A 342 10.19 16.60 -1.40
C ALA A 342 10.69 15.37 -2.20
N THR A 343 10.63 14.17 -1.60
CA THR A 343 11.18 12.94 -2.20
C THR A 343 10.11 12.18 -2.99
N SER A 344 8.90 12.11 -2.45
CA SER A 344 7.79 11.33 -3.02
C SER A 344 6.74 12.21 -3.71
N GLY A 345 6.86 13.54 -3.64
CA GLY A 345 5.78 14.44 -4.04
C GLY A 345 4.54 14.22 -3.15
N TYR A 346 3.37 14.13 -3.78
CA TYR A 346 2.13 13.83 -3.09
C TYR A 346 2.02 12.33 -2.73
N VAL A 347 1.62 12.05 -1.49
CA VAL A 347 1.30 10.69 -1.03
C VAL A 347 -0.11 10.69 -0.46
N GLY A 348 -1.01 9.97 -1.13
CA GLY A 348 -2.39 9.80 -0.70
C GLY A 348 -2.56 8.72 0.38
N VAL A 349 -3.79 8.58 0.88
CA VAL A 349 -4.15 7.60 1.92
C VAL A 349 -4.79 6.37 1.28
N SER A 350 -4.27 5.18 1.58
CA SER A 350 -4.85 3.90 1.13
C SER A 350 -6.01 3.46 2.03
N GLY A 351 -6.92 2.66 1.48
CA GLY A 351 -7.97 2.02 2.26
C GLY A 351 -7.41 1.03 3.28
N GLY A 352 -8.17 0.77 4.35
CA GLY A 352 -7.83 -0.27 5.32
C GLY A 352 -8.17 -1.66 4.79
N ALA A 353 -7.43 -2.68 5.23
CA ALA A 353 -7.81 -4.07 5.01
C ALA A 353 -9.05 -4.43 5.85
N GLY A 354 -9.86 -5.37 5.36
CA GLY A 354 -10.87 -6.02 6.19
C GLY A 354 -10.24 -6.93 7.26
N THR A 355 -11.06 -7.53 8.12
CA THR A 355 -10.61 -8.55 9.07
C THR A 355 -10.99 -9.95 8.59
N ALA A 356 -10.25 -10.97 9.04
CA ALA A 356 -10.62 -12.36 8.76
C ALA A 356 -11.97 -12.71 9.42
N GLY A 357 -12.71 -13.61 8.78
CA GLY A 357 -13.85 -14.29 9.41
C GLY A 357 -13.37 -15.33 10.41
N LYS A 358 -14.20 -15.68 11.39
CA LYS A 358 -13.89 -16.75 12.35
C LYS A 358 -14.28 -18.13 11.77
N PRO A 359 -13.58 -19.21 12.12
CA PRO A 359 -14.01 -20.56 11.78
C PRO A 359 -15.39 -20.90 12.36
N GLY A 360 -16.09 -21.83 11.70
CA GLY A 360 -17.33 -22.40 12.22
C GLY A 360 -17.06 -23.42 13.32
N GLN A 361 -18.05 -23.65 14.19
CA GLN A 361 -17.95 -24.66 15.25
C GLN A 361 -18.07 -26.08 14.68
N GLY A 362 -17.44 -27.08 15.29
CA GLY A 362 -17.76 -28.48 14.97
C GLY A 362 -19.14 -28.92 15.45
N GLY A 363 -19.73 -29.91 14.79
CA GLY A 363 -20.97 -30.56 15.22
C GLY A 363 -20.72 -31.56 16.36
N GLY A 364 -21.76 -31.91 17.11
CA GLY A 364 -21.68 -32.94 18.15
C GLY A 364 -21.70 -34.35 17.58
N GLY A 365 -21.11 -35.32 18.27
CA GLY A 365 -21.23 -36.73 17.91
C GLY A 365 -22.61 -37.28 18.25
N GLY A 366 -23.10 -38.25 17.47
CA GLY A 366 -24.35 -38.95 17.74
C GLY A 366 -24.18 -39.98 18.86
N GLY A 367 -25.25 -40.27 19.59
CA GLY A 367 -25.26 -41.27 20.66
C GLY A 367 -25.18 -42.70 20.12
N GLY A 368 -24.50 -43.57 20.87
CA GLY A 368 -24.45 -45.01 20.61
C GLY A 368 -25.77 -45.70 20.98
N ALA A 369 -26.05 -46.83 20.34
CA ALA A 369 -27.16 -47.72 20.68
C ALA A 369 -26.69 -48.85 21.60
N LYS A 370 -27.63 -49.45 22.33
CA LYS A 370 -27.36 -50.63 23.14
C LYS A 370 -27.49 -51.91 22.31
N GLY A 371 -26.74 -52.91 22.74
CA GLY A 371 -26.59 -54.19 22.10
C GLY A 371 -27.69 -55.19 22.39
N LEU A 372 -27.42 -56.43 22.00
CA LEU A 372 -28.31 -57.56 22.20
C LEU A 372 -27.66 -58.58 23.13
N ALA A 373 -28.49 -59.24 23.94
CA ALA A 373 -28.07 -60.42 24.68
C ALA A 373 -27.70 -61.60 23.76
N ASN A 374 -28.12 -61.54 22.49
CA ASN A 374 -27.86 -62.57 21.49
C ASN A 374 -27.73 -61.94 20.10
N CYS A 375 -26.50 -61.60 19.74
CA CYS A 375 -26.07 -61.44 18.37
C CYS A 375 -25.86 -62.82 17.73
N GLY A 376 -25.97 -62.91 16.40
CA GLY A 376 -25.91 -64.19 15.66
C GLY A 376 -24.83 -65.15 16.21
N GLY A 377 -25.23 -66.37 16.59
CA GLY A 377 -24.34 -67.35 17.23
C GLY A 377 -24.54 -67.52 18.74
N GLY A 378 -25.49 -66.84 19.39
CA GLY A 378 -25.83 -67.10 20.79
C GLY A 378 -25.07 -66.24 21.80
N GLN A 379 -24.28 -65.26 21.36
CA GLN A 379 -23.39 -64.46 22.21
C GLN A 379 -23.89 -63.02 22.36
N PRO A 380 -23.76 -62.38 23.53
CA PRO A 380 -24.03 -60.95 23.67
C PRO A 380 -23.07 -60.14 22.80
N GLY A 381 -23.57 -59.07 22.19
CA GLY A 381 -22.73 -58.18 21.38
C GLY A 381 -23.19 -56.73 21.47
N ALA A 382 -22.26 -55.82 21.22
CA ALA A 382 -22.46 -54.38 21.29
C ALA A 382 -23.54 -53.88 20.30
N GLY A 383 -24.20 -52.80 20.71
CA GLY A 383 -25.08 -52.04 19.84
C GLY A 383 -24.31 -51.24 18.82
N ALA A 384 -25.03 -50.68 17.84
CA ALA A 384 -24.41 -49.80 16.86
C ALA A 384 -23.77 -48.59 17.56
N SER A 385 -22.66 -48.08 17.01
CA SER A 385 -21.99 -46.89 17.55
C SER A 385 -22.38 -45.63 16.76
N GLY A 386 -22.38 -44.48 17.43
CA GLY A 386 -22.78 -43.20 16.84
C GLY A 386 -21.75 -42.67 15.86
N GLY A 387 -22.19 -41.87 14.88
CA GLY A 387 -21.28 -41.16 13.98
C GLY A 387 -20.69 -39.90 14.63
N SER A 388 -19.46 -39.51 14.28
CA SER A 388 -18.91 -38.26 14.80
C SER A 388 -19.53 -37.03 14.15
N GLY A 389 -19.46 -35.88 14.83
CA GLY A 389 -19.80 -34.61 14.23
C GLY A 389 -18.83 -34.23 13.12
N GLY A 390 -19.29 -33.44 12.15
CA GLY A 390 -18.42 -32.82 11.16
C GLY A 390 -17.65 -31.64 11.75
N ALA A 391 -16.43 -31.39 11.27
CA ALA A 391 -15.67 -30.21 11.67
C ALA A 391 -16.28 -28.94 11.05
N GLY A 392 -16.10 -27.79 11.68
CA GLY A 392 -16.52 -26.52 11.11
C GLY A 392 -15.60 -26.06 9.98
N GLY A 393 -16.16 -25.28 9.05
CA GLY A 393 -15.40 -24.69 7.95
C GLY A 393 -14.55 -23.51 8.40
N CYS A 394 -13.45 -23.23 7.68
CA CYS A 394 -12.56 -22.13 8.02
C CYS A 394 -13.16 -20.76 7.68
N GLY A 395 -12.76 -19.75 8.44
CA GLY A 395 -13.11 -18.37 8.16
C GLY A 395 -12.46 -17.87 6.86
N GLY A 396 -13.16 -16.97 6.17
CA GLY A 396 -12.66 -16.33 4.97
C GLY A 396 -11.57 -15.31 5.29
N LYS A 397 -10.53 -15.24 4.44
CA LYS A 397 -9.50 -14.21 4.46
C LYS A 397 -10.03 -12.84 4.04
N PRO A 398 -9.48 -11.74 4.59
CA PRO A 398 -9.92 -10.39 4.28
C PRO A 398 -9.44 -9.88 2.92
N GLY A 399 -10.24 -9.01 2.31
CA GLY A 399 -9.77 -8.19 1.18
C GLY A 399 -8.85 -7.07 1.66
N GLN A 400 -7.83 -6.73 0.86
CA GLN A 400 -6.90 -5.63 1.14
C GLN A 400 -7.48 -4.28 0.70
N GLY A 401 -7.02 -3.19 1.30
CA GLY A 401 -7.47 -1.86 0.90
C GLY A 401 -6.96 -1.44 -0.48
N GLY A 402 -7.71 -0.58 -1.17
CA GLY A 402 -7.28 0.03 -2.43
C GLY A 402 -6.25 1.14 -2.20
N GLY A 403 -5.32 1.29 -3.15
CA GLY A 403 -4.31 2.35 -3.15
C GLY A 403 -4.92 3.73 -3.42
N ALA A 404 -4.24 4.80 -3.00
CA ALA A 404 -4.68 6.16 -3.29
C ALA A 404 -4.49 6.53 -4.77
N GLY A 405 -5.36 7.39 -5.30
CA GLY A 405 -5.17 8.03 -6.59
C GLY A 405 -4.08 9.11 -6.52
N GLY A 406 -3.35 9.28 -7.61
CA GLY A 406 -2.28 10.26 -7.72
C GLY A 406 -2.78 11.69 -7.88
N ALA A 407 -1.98 12.66 -7.46
CA ALA A 407 -2.33 14.07 -7.57
C ALA A 407 -2.04 14.65 -8.95
N SER A 408 -2.72 15.75 -9.26
CA SER A 408 -2.30 16.70 -10.30
C SER A 408 -1.94 18.03 -9.64
N ILE A 409 -0.67 18.44 -9.73
CA ILE A 409 -0.14 19.61 -9.02
C ILE A 409 0.71 20.47 -9.96
N ALA A 410 0.29 21.70 -10.25
CA ALA A 410 1.10 22.59 -11.09
C ALA A 410 2.36 23.08 -10.35
N LEU A 411 2.23 23.48 -9.08
CA LEU A 411 3.34 23.85 -8.21
C LEU A 411 3.25 23.14 -6.85
N ALA A 412 4.26 22.34 -6.53
CA ALA A 412 4.49 21.75 -5.22
C ALA A 412 5.61 22.51 -4.49
N SER A 413 5.30 23.21 -3.39
CA SER A 413 6.27 23.95 -2.57
C SER A 413 6.47 23.24 -1.23
N VAL A 414 7.65 22.70 -0.98
CA VAL A 414 7.97 21.96 0.25
C VAL A 414 9.04 22.71 1.02
N ASP A 415 8.66 23.29 2.16
CA ASP A 415 9.55 24.03 3.05
C ASP A 415 10.36 25.12 2.32
N ALA A 416 9.75 25.70 1.28
CA ALA A 416 10.36 26.64 0.35
C ALA A 416 9.67 28.01 0.40
N THR A 417 10.36 29.03 -0.10
CA THR A 417 9.80 30.39 -0.28
C THR A 417 9.63 30.66 -1.76
N VAL A 418 8.38 30.73 -2.25
CA VAL A 418 8.09 30.92 -3.67
C VAL A 418 7.32 32.23 -3.88
N THR A 419 7.74 33.00 -4.88
CA THR A 419 7.03 34.19 -5.37
C THR A 419 6.66 34.01 -6.83
N LEU A 420 5.38 34.21 -7.17
CA LEU A 420 4.84 34.20 -8.52
C LEU A 420 4.56 35.64 -8.96
N THR A 421 5.00 35.99 -10.17
CA THR A 421 4.69 37.27 -10.81
C THR A 421 4.14 37.03 -12.22
N ASP A 422 2.91 37.45 -12.48
CA ASP A 422 2.25 37.31 -13.80
C ASP A 422 2.23 35.86 -14.35
N CYS A 423 1.99 34.88 -13.47
CA CYS A 423 2.05 33.45 -13.80
C CYS A 423 0.67 32.80 -13.99
N ARG A 424 0.64 31.72 -14.78
CA ARG A 424 -0.52 30.84 -14.94
C ARG A 424 -0.18 29.43 -14.49
N LEU A 425 -1.01 28.87 -13.62
CA LEU A 425 -0.84 27.52 -13.08
C LEU A 425 -2.11 26.72 -13.36
N GLN A 426 -1.96 25.58 -14.03
CA GLN A 426 -3.05 24.70 -14.39
C GLN A 426 -2.77 23.26 -13.93
N ALA A 427 -3.70 22.70 -13.16
CA ALA A 427 -3.71 21.29 -12.84
C ALA A 427 -4.73 20.53 -13.70
N GLY A 428 -4.38 19.31 -14.06
CA GLY A 428 -5.28 18.31 -14.61
C GLY A 428 -6.17 17.65 -13.56
N ARG A 429 -6.76 16.51 -13.90
CA ARG A 429 -7.63 15.73 -13.01
C ARG A 429 -6.80 14.89 -12.03
N GLY A 430 -7.22 14.80 -10.77
CA GLY A 430 -6.66 13.83 -9.82
C GLY A 430 -7.08 12.39 -10.16
N GLY A 431 -6.20 11.42 -9.93
CA GLY A 431 -6.49 10.01 -10.19
C GLY A 431 -7.59 9.46 -9.28
N LYS A 432 -8.38 8.50 -9.73
CA LYS A 432 -9.37 7.84 -8.86
C LYS A 432 -8.67 7.01 -7.79
N GLY A 433 -9.27 6.89 -6.61
CA GLY A 433 -8.82 5.91 -5.63
C GLY A 433 -9.03 4.48 -6.13
N GLY A 434 -8.14 3.57 -5.74
CA GLY A 434 -8.23 2.16 -6.06
C GLY A 434 -9.39 1.47 -5.34
N ALA A 435 -10.01 0.49 -5.98
CA ALA A 435 -11.06 -0.31 -5.37
C ALA A 435 -10.50 -1.17 -4.23
N GLY A 436 -11.24 -1.33 -3.13
CA GLY A 436 -10.92 -2.30 -2.10
C GLY A 436 -11.06 -3.74 -2.62
N GLY A 437 -10.24 -4.64 -2.10
CA GLY A 437 -10.25 -6.05 -2.47
C GLY A 437 -11.50 -6.78 -1.97
N ALA A 438 -11.97 -7.74 -2.76
CA ALA A 438 -13.09 -8.60 -2.37
C ALA A 438 -12.69 -9.53 -1.22
N ALA A 439 -13.63 -9.79 -0.30
CA ALA A 439 -13.43 -10.75 0.76
C ALA A 439 -13.57 -12.20 0.27
N GLN A 440 -12.88 -13.13 0.96
CA GLN A 440 -13.09 -14.55 0.75
C GLN A 440 -14.36 -15.03 1.48
N LEU A 441 -15.18 -15.87 0.85
CA LEU A 441 -16.29 -16.53 1.54
C LEU A 441 -15.77 -17.56 2.55
N GLY A 442 -16.47 -17.72 3.67
CA GLY A 442 -16.14 -18.76 4.65
C GLY A 442 -16.43 -20.17 4.11
N GLY A 443 -15.64 -21.15 4.55
CA GLY A 443 -15.75 -22.55 4.14
C GLY A 443 -17.03 -23.20 4.68
N THR A 444 -17.60 -24.13 3.92
CA THR A 444 -18.75 -24.91 4.39
C THR A 444 -18.36 -25.81 5.55
N GLY A 445 -19.28 -26.05 6.49
CA GLY A 445 -19.05 -27.04 7.53
C GLY A 445 -19.14 -28.47 7.01
N GLY A 446 -18.38 -29.38 7.62
CA GLY A 446 -18.36 -30.79 7.27
C GLY A 446 -19.68 -31.49 7.65
N ASN A 447 -20.10 -32.45 6.84
CA ASN A 447 -21.26 -33.28 7.17
C ASN A 447 -20.99 -34.11 8.43
N GLY A 448 -22.03 -34.39 9.23
CA GLY A 448 -21.92 -35.35 10.31
C GLY A 448 -21.76 -36.78 9.79
N GLY A 449 -21.05 -37.61 10.55
CA GLY A 449 -20.90 -39.04 10.29
C GLY A 449 -22.21 -39.78 10.50
N THR A 450 -22.45 -40.79 9.66
CA THR A 450 -23.63 -41.65 9.78
C THR A 450 -23.48 -42.61 10.98
N GLY A 451 -24.50 -42.76 11.80
CA GLY A 451 -24.53 -43.77 12.85
C GLY A 451 -24.57 -45.19 12.28
N GLY A 452 -24.08 -46.16 13.05
CA GLY A 452 -24.14 -47.57 12.65
C GLY A 452 -25.57 -48.11 12.57
N THR A 453 -25.76 -49.12 11.73
CA THR A 453 -27.07 -49.76 11.55
C THR A 453 -27.35 -50.83 12.61
N ALA A 454 -28.62 -50.99 12.95
CA ALA A 454 -29.13 -52.02 13.83
C ALA A 454 -28.89 -53.45 13.31
N SER A 455 -28.95 -54.41 14.22
CA SER A 455 -29.05 -55.83 13.95
C SER A 455 -30.18 -56.42 14.79
N GLY A 456 -31.05 -57.24 14.19
CA GLY A 456 -32.18 -57.87 14.89
C GLY A 456 -33.10 -56.85 15.59
N PHE A 457 -33.20 -56.94 16.92
CA PHE A 457 -34.01 -56.06 17.76
C PHE A 457 -33.23 -54.88 18.37
N SER A 458 -31.96 -54.69 17.98
CA SER A 458 -31.20 -53.52 18.40
C SER A 458 -31.73 -52.27 17.70
N GLN A 459 -31.31 -51.09 18.14
CA GLN A 459 -31.61 -49.83 17.45
C GLN A 459 -30.45 -49.39 16.57
N ASN A 460 -30.74 -48.52 15.59
CA ASN A 460 -29.71 -47.80 14.86
C ASN A 460 -29.04 -46.83 15.85
N ALA A 461 -27.75 -46.60 15.68
CA ALA A 461 -27.10 -45.48 16.32
C ALA A 461 -27.36 -44.19 15.55
N CYS A 462 -27.07 -43.08 16.21
CA CYS A 462 -27.46 -41.79 15.67
C CYS A 462 -26.32 -41.09 14.93
N ASN A 463 -26.71 -40.26 13.97
CA ASN A 463 -25.78 -39.46 13.19
C ASN A 463 -25.18 -38.34 14.04
N GLY A 464 -23.95 -37.99 13.73
CA GLY A 464 -23.35 -36.75 14.22
C GLY A 464 -23.99 -35.52 13.57
N GLY A 465 -23.81 -34.37 14.22
CA GLY A 465 -24.23 -33.08 13.72
C GLY A 465 -23.30 -32.53 12.64
N GLN A 466 -23.83 -31.71 11.74
CA GLN A 466 -23.03 -30.98 10.76
C GLN A 466 -22.17 -29.90 11.46
N GLY A 467 -20.94 -29.70 10.99
CA GLY A 467 -20.16 -28.54 11.38
C GLY A 467 -20.77 -27.23 10.87
N GLY A 468 -20.50 -26.13 11.58
CA GLY A 468 -20.88 -24.79 11.18
C GLY A 468 -20.06 -24.29 9.98
N LYS A 469 -20.68 -23.45 9.14
CA LYS A 469 -19.97 -22.70 8.10
C LYS A 469 -19.03 -21.68 8.75
N GLY A 470 -17.82 -21.49 8.22
CA GLY A 470 -16.97 -20.37 8.59
C GLY A 470 -17.59 -19.01 8.25
N GLY A 471 -17.22 -17.98 9.01
CA GLY A 471 -17.56 -16.60 8.69
C GLY A 471 -16.88 -16.16 7.40
N ASN A 472 -17.52 -15.29 6.63
CA ASN A 472 -16.89 -14.65 5.48
C ASN A 472 -15.81 -13.68 5.97
N GLY A 473 -14.78 -13.43 5.16
CA GLY A 473 -13.85 -12.34 5.42
C GLY A 473 -14.55 -10.97 5.28
N GLY A 474 -13.91 -9.94 5.83
CA GLY A 474 -14.30 -8.55 5.60
C GLY A 474 -13.74 -8.01 4.28
N PRO A 475 -14.50 -7.21 3.52
CA PRO A 475 -13.99 -6.55 2.31
C PRO A 475 -12.96 -5.46 2.65
N GLY A 476 -12.05 -5.15 1.73
CA GLY A 476 -11.13 -4.02 1.88
C GLY A 476 -11.83 -2.67 1.66
N GLY A 477 -11.31 -1.60 2.27
CA GLY A 477 -11.77 -0.23 2.03
C GLY A 477 -11.21 0.35 0.73
N GLY A 478 -11.93 1.29 0.12
CA GLY A 478 -11.48 2.00 -1.07
C GLY A 478 -10.41 3.05 -0.77
N GLY A 479 -9.51 3.30 -1.73
CA GLY A 479 -8.46 4.30 -1.62
C GLY A 479 -8.95 5.74 -1.81
N LEU A 480 -8.18 6.72 -1.34
CA LEU A 480 -8.51 8.14 -1.46
C LEU A 480 -8.40 8.58 -2.92
N GLY A 481 -9.34 9.39 -3.40
CA GLY A 481 -9.20 10.05 -4.69
C GLY A 481 -8.06 11.07 -4.68
N GLY A 482 -7.27 11.09 -5.75
CA GLY A 482 -6.16 12.01 -5.91
C GLY A 482 -6.64 13.46 -6.01
N PRO A 483 -5.90 14.43 -5.45
CA PRO A 483 -6.30 15.82 -5.51
C PRO A 483 -5.92 16.51 -6.81
N SER A 484 -6.48 17.70 -7.03
CA SER A 484 -6.09 18.61 -8.11
C SER A 484 -5.84 20.02 -7.56
N PHE A 485 -4.57 20.44 -7.56
CA PHE A 485 -4.16 21.71 -6.98
C PHE A 485 -3.33 22.54 -7.96
N ALA A 486 -3.68 23.81 -8.16
CA ALA A 486 -2.75 24.69 -8.88
C ALA A 486 -1.50 24.93 -8.02
N ILE A 487 -1.67 25.17 -6.71
CA ILE A 487 -0.58 25.25 -5.74
C ILE A 487 -0.85 24.28 -4.58
N ALA A 488 0.11 23.41 -4.30
CA ALA A 488 0.17 22.64 -3.06
C ALA A 488 1.42 23.05 -2.29
N PHE A 489 1.29 23.40 -1.01
CA PHE A 489 2.44 23.83 -0.23
C PHE A 489 2.47 23.22 1.17
N ARG A 490 3.69 23.04 1.69
CA ARG A 490 3.99 22.75 3.09
C ARG A 490 4.94 23.84 3.59
N GLY A 491 4.59 24.48 4.70
CA GLY A 491 5.37 25.58 5.26
C GLY A 491 4.86 26.94 4.79
N ALA A 492 5.71 27.75 4.18
CA ALA A 492 5.35 29.11 3.80
C ALA A 492 4.35 29.14 2.63
N PRO A 493 3.25 29.94 2.72
CA PRO A 493 2.37 30.19 1.58
C PRO A 493 3.11 30.84 0.40
N VAL A 494 2.60 30.63 -0.81
CA VAL A 494 3.22 31.16 -2.04
C VAL A 494 2.83 32.63 -2.22
N ALA A 495 3.81 33.51 -2.35
CA ALA A 495 3.56 34.92 -2.63
C ALA A 495 3.10 35.12 -4.08
N GLN A 496 2.08 35.95 -4.29
CA GLN A 496 1.42 36.14 -5.58
C GLN A 496 1.38 37.64 -5.93
N VAL A 497 1.95 38.02 -7.08
CA VAL A 497 2.12 39.41 -7.53
C VAL A 497 1.61 39.54 -8.97
N GLY A 498 0.89 40.62 -9.26
CA GLY A 498 0.40 40.88 -10.63
C GLY A 498 -0.74 39.93 -11.02
N ASN A 499 -0.75 39.51 -12.30
CA ASN A 499 -1.81 38.68 -12.86
C ASN A 499 -1.54 37.19 -12.62
N ILE A 500 -2.08 36.64 -11.54
CA ILE A 500 -1.97 35.21 -11.23
C ILE A 500 -3.26 34.47 -11.60
N GLU A 501 -3.14 33.42 -12.40
CA GLU A 501 -4.25 32.55 -12.76
C GLU A 501 -4.01 31.14 -12.22
N LEU A 502 -4.86 30.71 -11.28
CA LEU A 502 -4.78 29.40 -10.64
C LEU A 502 -6.00 28.58 -11.04
N THR A 503 -5.78 27.56 -11.88
CA THR A 503 -6.85 26.72 -12.42
C THR A 503 -6.67 25.27 -11.95
N PRO A 504 -7.30 24.87 -10.83
CA PRO A 504 -7.39 23.46 -10.48
C PRO A 504 -8.29 22.72 -11.46
N GLY A 505 -7.99 21.45 -11.70
CA GLY A 505 -8.85 20.51 -12.40
C GLY A 505 -9.88 19.87 -11.47
N THR A 506 -10.44 18.74 -11.91
CA THR A 506 -11.40 17.98 -11.10
C THR A 506 -10.66 17.04 -10.14
N PRO A 507 -11.11 16.89 -8.89
CA PRO A 507 -10.53 15.89 -7.99
C PRO A 507 -10.89 14.48 -8.46
N GLY A 508 -10.04 13.52 -8.12
CA GLY A 508 -10.33 12.11 -8.32
C GLY A 508 -11.44 11.63 -7.39
N GLU A 509 -12.32 10.78 -7.88
CA GLU A 509 -13.31 10.09 -7.05
C GLU A 509 -12.60 9.11 -6.11
N GLY A 510 -13.13 8.92 -4.91
CA GLY A 510 -12.65 7.86 -4.02
C GLY A 510 -12.94 6.49 -4.60
N GLY A 511 -12.06 5.53 -4.31
CA GLY A 511 -12.24 4.16 -4.75
C GLY A 511 -13.44 3.51 -4.06
N PRO A 512 -14.18 2.61 -4.73
CA PRO A 512 -15.18 1.81 -4.04
C PRO A 512 -14.50 0.89 -3.03
N GLY A 513 -15.13 0.61 -1.89
CA GLY A 513 -14.78 -0.53 -1.06
C GLY A 513 -15.05 -1.84 -1.79
N GLY A 514 -14.32 -2.89 -1.42
CA GLY A 514 -14.57 -4.23 -1.95
C GLY A 514 -16.00 -4.64 -1.67
N ASN A 515 -16.66 -5.32 -2.60
CA ASN A 515 -18.10 -5.65 -2.62
C ASN A 515 -19.09 -4.55 -3.02
N ASP A 516 -18.67 -3.58 -3.84
CA ASP A 516 -19.54 -2.51 -4.37
C ASP A 516 -20.11 -1.58 -3.29
N ASN A 517 -19.30 -1.24 -2.28
CA ASN A 517 -19.63 -0.27 -1.22
C ASN A 517 -20.80 -0.67 -0.30
N ILE A 518 -21.20 -1.94 -0.25
CA ILE A 518 -22.33 -2.39 0.60
C ILE A 518 -22.09 -2.04 2.08
N ALA A 519 -20.82 -1.98 2.50
CA ALA A 519 -20.42 -1.64 3.86
C ALA A 519 -20.09 -0.16 4.10
N GLN A 520 -20.38 0.75 3.16
CA GLN A 520 -20.04 2.18 3.25
C GLN A 520 -18.52 2.42 3.46
N ASN A 521 -17.69 1.55 2.90
CA ASN A 521 -16.24 1.54 2.99
C ASN A 521 -15.54 2.17 1.78
N ALA A 522 -16.24 3.05 1.06
CA ALA A 522 -15.66 3.81 -0.05
C ALA A 522 -14.61 4.81 0.45
N GLY A 523 -13.57 5.03 -0.35
CA GLY A 523 -12.69 6.16 -0.14
C GLY A 523 -13.41 7.49 -0.40
N ALA A 524 -12.91 8.55 0.21
CA ALA A 524 -13.38 9.90 -0.07
C ALA A 524 -12.86 10.40 -1.43
N THR A 525 -13.64 11.27 -2.07
CA THR A 525 -13.17 12.07 -3.21
C THR A 525 -12.01 12.97 -2.77
N GLY A 526 -11.03 13.14 -3.66
CA GLY A 526 -9.92 14.06 -3.44
C GLY A 526 -10.38 15.52 -3.31
N ALA A 527 -9.47 16.39 -2.91
CA ALA A 527 -9.73 17.83 -2.85
C ALA A 527 -9.31 18.50 -4.16
N ALA A 528 -9.99 19.60 -4.50
CA ALA A 528 -9.56 20.50 -5.57
C ALA A 528 -9.59 21.94 -5.07
N ALA A 529 -8.49 22.65 -5.26
CA ALA A 529 -8.34 24.01 -4.78
C ALA A 529 -7.28 24.77 -5.60
N PRO A 530 -7.44 26.10 -5.78
CA PRO A 530 -6.38 26.93 -6.34
C PRO A 530 -5.09 26.85 -5.52
N GLU A 531 -5.20 26.83 -4.19
CA GLU A 531 -4.07 26.76 -3.27
C GLU A 531 -4.45 25.92 -2.05
N GLN A 532 -3.57 25.00 -1.65
CA GLN A 532 -3.81 24.08 -0.55
C GLN A 532 -2.55 23.83 0.29
N GLU A 533 -2.69 24.03 1.61
CA GLU A 533 -1.67 23.61 2.58
C GLU A 533 -1.78 22.10 2.84
N LEU A 534 -0.66 21.38 2.77
CA LEU A 534 -0.56 19.96 3.07
C LEU A 534 0.46 19.72 4.19
N GLN A 535 0.24 18.63 4.93
CA GLN A 535 1.14 18.21 6.01
C GLN A 535 2.40 17.55 5.49
#